data_AF-A0A7C9TP31-F1
#
_entry.id   AF-A0A7C9TP31-F1
#
_cell.length_a   1.000
_cell.length_b   1.000
_cell.length_c   1.000
_cell.angle_alpha   90.00
_cell.angle_beta   90.00
_cell.angle_gamma   90.00
#
_symmetry.space_group_name_H-M   'P 1'
#
loop_
_entity.id
_entity.type
_entity.pdbx_description
1 polymer ?
#
loop_
_entity_poly.entity_id
_entity_poly.type
_entity_poly.pdbx_seq_one_letter_code
_entity_poly.pdbx_strand_id
1 'polypeptide(L)'
;MKIGSQLNPAVTSQVAGERQGASSKTGGTAQAGAGGGSTTVQLSATATSLMDSSNADGSFDAAKVERIAQAIRDGKFEVNPEKIADKLISNAREVLSRYGS
;
A
#
# COMPACT_ATOMS: atom_id res chain seq x y z
N MET A 1 -14.31 20.47 -32.48
CA MET A 1 -13.96 19.27 -33.25
C MET A 1 -12.64 19.49 -33.98
N LYS A 2 -11.54 18.90 -33.48
CA LYS A 2 -10.39 18.47 -34.29
C LYS A 2 -9.65 17.42 -33.45
N ILE A 3 -9.92 16.16 -33.76
CA ILE A 3 -9.25 14.98 -33.21
C ILE A 3 -7.93 14.85 -33.98
N GLY A 4 -6.81 14.81 -33.29
CA GLY A 4 -5.48 14.61 -33.85
C GLY A 4 -4.77 13.55 -33.04
N SER A 5 -4.77 12.33 -33.59
CA SER A 5 -4.21 11.10 -33.03
C SER A 5 -2.69 11.11 -33.07
N GLN A 6 -2.05 11.00 -31.91
CA GLN A 6 -0.75 10.34 -31.81
C GLN A 6 -0.78 9.38 -30.62
N LEU A 7 -1.35 8.21 -30.88
CA LEU A 7 -0.90 6.99 -30.23
C LEU A 7 0.62 6.92 -30.44
N ASN A 8 1.37 6.78 -29.37
CA ASN A 8 2.79 6.47 -29.39
C ASN A 8 2.93 4.93 -29.47
N PRO A 9 3.25 4.31 -30.62
CA PRO A 9 3.56 2.89 -30.67
C PRO A 9 5.07 2.74 -30.48
N ALA A 10 5.51 2.68 -29.23
CA ALA A 10 6.89 2.33 -28.91
C ALA A 10 6.95 1.22 -27.86
N VAL A 11 6.20 0.15 -28.09
CA VAL A 11 6.57 -1.19 -27.59
C VAL A 11 7.36 -1.87 -28.69
N THR A 12 8.66 -1.65 -28.71
CA THR A 12 9.60 -2.63 -29.23
C THR A 12 10.92 -2.52 -28.48
N SER A 13 11.17 -3.53 -27.65
CA SER A 13 12.48 -3.94 -27.16
C SER A 13 12.37 -5.48 -27.09
N GLN A 14 12.40 -6.13 -28.25
CA GLN A 14 13.60 -6.71 -28.87
C GLN A 14 14.31 -7.70 -27.93
N VAL A 15 13.93 -8.97 -28.05
CA VAL A 15 14.80 -10.10 -27.72
C VAL A 15 15.84 -10.24 -28.83
N ALA A 16 17.11 -10.18 -28.40
CA ALA A 16 18.30 -10.80 -28.96
C ALA A 16 18.44 -10.87 -30.50
N GLY A 17 19.28 -9.97 -31.03
CA GLY A 17 19.81 -10.01 -32.39
C GLY A 17 20.98 -9.04 -32.54
N GLU A 18 22.14 -9.46 -32.03
CA GLU A 18 23.50 -9.18 -32.53
C GLU A 18 24.03 -7.74 -32.69
N ARG A 19 25.04 -7.47 -31.83
CA ARG A 19 26.34 -6.82 -32.11
C ARG A 19 26.41 -5.31 -32.38
N GLN A 20 27.06 -4.60 -31.46
CA GLN A 20 28.45 -4.07 -31.61
C GLN A 20 28.60 -2.67 -30.96
N GLY A 21 29.58 -2.53 -30.06
CA GLY A 21 30.28 -1.26 -29.77
C GLY A 21 29.67 -0.39 -28.65
N ALA A 22 30.02 -0.61 -27.38
CA ALA A 22 31.22 -0.10 -26.68
C ALA A 22 31.15 1.37 -26.22
N SER A 23 30.96 1.49 -24.90
CA SER A 23 31.53 2.47 -23.94
C SER A 23 31.31 3.97 -24.12
N SER A 24 30.74 4.58 -23.09
CA SER A 24 31.43 5.62 -22.31
C SER A 24 30.82 5.75 -20.90
N LYS A 25 31.71 5.68 -19.90
CA LYS A 25 31.46 5.87 -18.47
C LYS A 25 31.32 7.37 -18.18
N THR A 26 30.46 7.78 -17.25
CA THR A 26 30.76 8.78 -16.19
C THR A 26 29.65 8.71 -15.14
N GLY A 27 30.02 8.44 -13.89
CA GLY A 27 29.11 8.47 -12.75
C GLY A 27 28.80 9.89 -12.29
N GLY A 28 27.63 10.05 -11.67
CA GLY A 28 27.20 11.29 -11.02
C GLY A 28 25.91 11.02 -10.27
N THR A 29 25.99 11.11 -8.95
CA THR A 29 24.93 10.84 -7.96
C THR A 29 23.62 11.58 -8.24
N ALA A 30 22.54 10.86 -8.53
CA ALA A 30 21.19 11.40 -8.41
C ALA A 30 20.66 11.07 -7.01
N GLN A 31 21.02 11.90 -6.04
CA GLN A 31 20.25 12.05 -4.81
C GLN A 31 18.94 12.75 -5.18
N ALA A 32 17.89 11.97 -5.47
CA ALA A 32 16.54 12.50 -5.51
C ALA A 32 16.07 12.67 -4.06
N GLY A 33 16.10 13.92 -3.60
CA GLY A 33 15.68 14.31 -2.27
C GLY A 33 14.23 13.95 -1.98
N ALA A 34 13.99 13.63 -0.70
CA ALA A 34 12.67 13.45 -0.12
C ALA A 34 11.79 14.69 -0.36
N GLY A 35 10.83 14.57 -1.26
CA GLY A 35 9.73 15.51 -1.44
C GLY A 35 8.44 14.91 -0.88
N GLY A 36 8.37 14.79 0.45
CA GLY A 36 7.16 14.37 1.15
C GLY A 36 6.09 15.45 1.08
N GLY A 37 5.23 15.39 0.06
CA GLY A 37 3.98 16.15 0.04
C GLY A 37 2.98 15.55 1.05
N SER A 38 3.19 15.80 2.34
CA SER A 38 2.22 15.40 3.35
C SER A 38 1.05 16.40 3.35
N THR A 39 -0.03 16.05 2.65
CA THR A 39 -1.31 16.73 2.80
C THR A 39 -1.77 16.57 4.25
N THR A 40 -1.64 17.64 5.04
CA THR A 40 -2.02 17.63 6.46
C THR A 40 -3.53 17.84 6.57
N VAL A 41 -4.28 16.78 6.88
CA VAL A 41 -5.73 16.84 7.12
C VAL A 41 -5.96 17.19 8.60
N GLN A 42 -6.70 18.26 8.88
CA GLN A 42 -7.10 18.59 10.26
C GLN A 42 -8.32 17.74 10.66
N LEU A 43 -8.14 16.85 11.63
CA LEU A 43 -9.24 16.14 12.29
C LEU A 43 -9.95 17.05 13.29
N SER A 44 -11.24 16.78 13.57
CA SER A 44 -11.98 17.48 14.61
C SER A 44 -11.42 17.18 16.00
N ALA A 45 -11.55 18.11 16.94
CA ALA A 45 -11.08 17.94 18.32
C ALA A 45 -11.68 16.69 19.00
N THR A 46 -12.94 16.37 18.71
CA THR A 46 -13.62 15.16 19.18
C THR A 46 -12.99 13.89 18.61
N ALA A 47 -12.66 13.88 17.31
CA ALA A 47 -12.01 12.72 16.69
C ALA A 47 -10.60 12.50 17.26
N THR A 48 -9.84 13.58 17.48
CA THR A 48 -8.52 13.51 18.11
C THR A 48 -8.60 13.00 19.55
N SER A 49 -9.57 13.45 20.34
CA SER A 49 -9.77 13.00 21.73
C SER A 49 -10.21 11.54 21.83
N LEU A 50 -11.06 11.08 20.91
CA LEU A 50 -11.43 9.66 20.83
C LEU A 50 -10.23 8.81 20.40
N MET A 51 -9.43 9.32 19.44
CA MET A 51 -8.24 8.63 18.97
C MET A 51 -7.20 8.50 20.09
N ASP A 52 -6.98 9.54 20.88
CA ASP A 52 -6.10 9.52 22.06
C ASP A 52 -6.58 8.48 23.10
N SER A 53 -7.90 8.41 23.33
CA SER A 53 -8.53 7.40 24.19
C SER A 53 -8.38 5.98 23.63
N SER A 54 -8.41 5.79 22.31
CA SER A 54 -8.22 4.49 21.66
C SER A 54 -6.75 4.06 21.52
N ASN A 55 -5.82 5.02 21.48
CA ASN A 55 -4.38 4.77 21.50
C ASN A 55 -3.87 4.44 22.90
N ALA A 56 -4.59 4.84 23.95
CA ALA A 56 -4.32 4.41 25.33
C ALA A 56 -4.45 2.88 25.52
N ASP A 57 -5.09 2.16 24.58
CA ASP A 57 -5.27 0.70 24.61
C ASP A 57 -4.17 -0.07 23.84
N GLY A 58 -3.06 0.58 23.43
CA GLY A 58 -1.90 -0.13 22.90
C GLY A 58 -2.20 -1.04 21.69
N SER A 59 -3.07 -0.59 20.78
CA SER A 59 -3.64 -1.42 19.71
C SER A 59 -2.63 -1.92 18.66
N PHE A 60 -1.40 -1.40 18.65
CA PHE A 60 -0.34 -1.80 17.72
C PHE A 60 0.77 -2.59 18.42
N ASP A 61 0.82 -3.90 18.17
CA ASP A 61 1.87 -4.80 18.66
C ASP A 61 2.84 -5.15 17.52
N ALA A 62 3.98 -4.44 17.49
CA ALA A 62 5.02 -4.64 16.49
C ALA A 62 5.62 -6.06 16.54
N ALA A 63 5.76 -6.64 17.73
CA ALA A 63 6.33 -7.98 17.90
C ALA A 63 5.37 -9.07 17.37
N LYS A 64 4.06 -8.88 17.55
CA LYS A 64 3.04 -9.75 16.93
C LYS A 64 3.07 -9.64 15.41
N VAL A 65 3.18 -8.43 14.86
CA VAL A 65 3.26 -8.23 13.40
C VAL A 65 4.47 -8.96 12.82
N GLU A 66 5.64 -8.82 13.43
CA GLU A 66 6.86 -9.49 12.96
C GLU A 66 6.73 -11.01 12.99
N ARG A 67 6.18 -11.58 14.08
CA ARG A 67 5.94 -13.02 14.19
C ARG A 67 4.99 -13.54 13.11
N ILE A 68 3.89 -12.84 12.87
CA ILE A 68 2.92 -13.24 11.83
C ILE A 68 3.56 -13.11 10.43
N ALA A 69 4.29 -12.02 10.17
CA ALA A 69 4.98 -11.82 8.90
C ALA A 69 6.02 -12.93 8.63
N GLN A 70 6.75 -13.37 9.65
CA GLN A 70 7.64 -14.53 9.53
C GLN A 70 6.87 -15.82 9.24
N ALA A 71 5.78 -16.11 9.96
CA ALA A 71 4.97 -17.29 9.73
C ALA A 71 4.38 -17.35 8.31
N ILE A 72 4.00 -16.19 7.74
CA ILE A 72 3.55 -16.08 6.35
C ILE A 72 4.70 -16.37 5.38
N ARG A 73 5.90 -15.79 5.61
CA ARG A 73 7.08 -16.05 4.76
C ARG A 73 7.51 -17.53 4.79
N ASP A 74 7.40 -18.16 5.95
CA ASP A 74 7.74 -19.57 6.14
C ASP A 74 6.65 -20.54 5.64
N GLY A 75 5.50 -20.02 5.16
CA GLY A 75 4.36 -20.83 4.72
C GLY A 75 3.62 -21.57 5.84
N LYS A 76 3.83 -21.17 7.10
CA LYS A 76 3.24 -21.78 8.31
C LYS A 76 1.95 -21.11 8.76
N PHE A 77 1.57 -20.01 8.12
CA PHE A 77 0.32 -19.32 8.42
C PHE A 77 -0.85 -20.04 7.74
N GLU A 78 -1.72 -20.66 8.53
CA GLU A 78 -2.92 -21.33 8.02
C GLU A 78 -4.12 -20.37 7.99
N VAL A 79 -4.81 -20.36 6.85
CA VAL A 79 -6.01 -19.56 6.65
C VAL A 79 -7.22 -20.31 7.22
N ASN A 80 -7.92 -19.70 8.17
CA ASN A 80 -9.18 -20.22 8.70
C ASN A 80 -10.37 -19.51 8.01
N PRO A 81 -11.10 -20.19 7.11
CA PRO A 81 -12.21 -19.59 6.36
C PRO A 81 -13.41 -19.24 7.23
N GLU A 82 -13.71 -20.03 8.27
CA GLU A 82 -14.84 -19.78 9.18
C GLU A 82 -14.62 -18.48 9.95
N LYS A 83 -13.40 -18.27 10.47
CA LYS A 83 -13.04 -17.03 11.17
C LYS A 83 -13.12 -15.80 10.26
N ILE A 84 -12.78 -15.96 8.98
CA ILE A 84 -12.91 -14.87 8.01
C ILE A 84 -14.39 -14.54 7.81
N ALA A 85 -15.24 -15.55 7.58
CA ALA A 85 -16.67 -15.36 7.40
C ALA A 85 -17.32 -14.66 8.60
N ASP A 86 -17.02 -15.11 9.82
CA ASP A 86 -17.53 -14.50 11.05
C ASP A 86 -17.17 -13.02 11.15
N LYS A 87 -15.90 -12.68 10.83
CA LYS A 87 -15.42 -11.29 10.89
C LYS A 87 -16.01 -10.42 9.79
N LEU A 88 -16.20 -10.95 8.58
CA LEU A 88 -16.87 -10.24 7.50
C LEU A 88 -18.33 -9.92 7.85
N ILE A 89 -19.07 -10.89 8.38
CA ILE A 89 -20.47 -10.69 8.81
C ILE A 89 -20.52 -9.68 9.95
N SER A 90 -19.64 -9.81 10.95
CA SER A 90 -19.57 -8.86 12.07
C SER A 90 -19.32 -7.43 11.58
N ASN A 91 -18.39 -7.24 10.65
CA ASN A 91 -18.09 -5.93 10.09
C ASN A 91 -19.27 -5.38 9.27
N ALA A 92 -19.92 -6.21 8.45
CA ALA A 92 -21.09 -5.81 7.68
C ALA A 92 -22.24 -5.35 8.59
N ARG A 93 -22.45 -6.05 9.72
CA ARG A 93 -23.44 -5.66 10.73
C ARG A 93 -23.09 -4.31 11.37
N GLU A 94 -21.84 -4.08 11.75
CA GLU A 94 -21.39 -2.80 12.32
C GLU A 94 -21.62 -1.63 11.34
N VAL A 95 -21.24 -1.82 10.07
CA VAL A 95 -21.45 -0.82 9.01
C VAL A 95 -22.95 -0.56 8.84
N LEU A 96 -23.78 -1.60 8.75
CA LEU A 96 -25.23 -1.42 8.62
C LEU A 96 -25.85 -0.73 9.84
N SER A 97 -25.41 -1.06 11.06
CA SER A 97 -25.87 -0.37 12.27
C SER A 97 -25.51 1.12 12.28
N ARG A 98 -24.37 1.51 11.71
CA ARG A 98 -23.95 2.92 11.60
C ARG A 98 -24.75 3.72 10.57
N TYR A 99 -25.20 3.10 9.48
CA TYR A 99 -25.90 3.79 8.37
C TYR A 99 -27.41 3.54 8.33
N GLY A 100 -27.90 2.55 9.05
CA GLY A 100 -29.33 2.18 9.13
C GLY A 100 -30.07 2.83 10.29
N SER A 101 -29.47 3.82 10.95
CA SER A 101 -30.08 4.64 12.01
C SER A 101 -30.38 6.04 11.50
#